data_AF-A0A2G5E2Y6-F1
#
_entry.id   AF-A0A2G5E2Y6-F1
#
_cell.length_a   1.000
_cell.length_b   1.000
_cell.length_c   1.000
_cell.angle_alpha   90.00
_cell.angle_beta   90.00
_cell.angle_gamma   90.00
#
_symmetry.space_group_name_H-M   'P 1'
#
loop_
_entity.id
_entity.type
_entity.pdbx_description
1 polymer ?
#
loop_
_entity_poly.entity_id
_entity_poly.type
_entity_poly.pdbx_seq_one_letter_code
_entity_poly.pdbx_strand_id
1 'polypeptide(L)'
;MPKAQQRNQASTNYQLFNNFFFNTKKFSKKNQDQKTTQHTFQSFKMMKAVAARIGLKKATRPFKDFYEEWIETLKNILLPHLRRSMLVSSANHLSTHVQMLHHHFQTYYYALDLAASEDISQLLYPTWRNTLEKPFLWFADFHPNLFINLLRSFLNQQQQDSEIIERNHEKVLKKFKTLTFPFAWNTPSDNLLSRIEQIECGLRLMVPTFVTRARKAQGGFINKVAVDWVRCEGKQEASKVIGGAVVANMEELVSVFLDANRLRRSILTEIMGATDVYQAALYLEGLANFFVGFKDCELLKEFEQYKIPI
;
A
#
# COMPACT_ATOMS: atom_id res chain seq x y z
N MET A 1 31.20 24.60 -9.97
CA MET A 1 30.93 23.19 -10.36
C MET A 1 30.29 22.38 -9.22
N PRO A 2 28.96 22.50 -8.96
CA PRO A 2 28.25 21.46 -8.20
C PRO A 2 26.92 20.97 -8.81
N LYS A 3 26.52 21.45 -10.00
CA LYS A 3 25.23 21.08 -10.63
C LYS A 3 25.20 19.70 -11.31
N ALA A 4 26.35 19.06 -11.54
CA ALA A 4 26.42 17.76 -12.20
C ALA A 4 26.19 16.56 -11.26
N GLN A 5 26.38 16.74 -9.95
CA GLN A 5 26.33 15.63 -8.98
C GLN A 5 24.91 15.34 -8.45
N GLN A 6 24.02 16.35 -8.39
CA GLN A 6 22.63 16.18 -7.98
C GLN A 6 21.71 15.58 -9.08
N ARG A 7 22.01 15.82 -10.37
CA ARG A 7 21.27 15.19 -11.47
C ARG A 7 21.52 13.68 -11.57
N ASN A 8 22.70 13.20 -11.18
CA ASN A 8 23.02 11.78 -11.18
C ASN A 8 22.25 11.02 -10.08
N GLN A 9 22.06 11.58 -8.88
CA GLN A 9 21.32 10.90 -7.80
C GLN A 9 19.82 10.76 -8.07
N ALA A 10 19.19 11.75 -8.72
CA ALA A 10 17.78 11.65 -9.13
C ALA A 10 17.57 10.59 -10.23
N SER A 11 18.51 10.45 -11.16
CA SER A 11 18.49 9.41 -12.21
C SER A 11 18.70 8.01 -11.64
N THR A 12 19.59 7.85 -10.65
CA THR A 12 19.82 6.57 -9.96
C THR A 12 18.60 6.12 -9.15
N ASN A 13 17.89 7.04 -8.49
CA ASN A 13 16.67 6.71 -7.74
C ASN A 13 15.50 6.33 -8.66
N TYR A 14 15.36 6.95 -9.84
CA TYR A 14 14.37 6.53 -10.86
C TYR A 14 14.72 5.17 -11.49
N GLN A 15 16.00 4.88 -11.72
CA GLN A 15 16.45 3.57 -12.21
C GLN A 15 16.29 2.47 -11.16
N LEU A 16 16.51 2.76 -9.87
CA LEU A 16 16.25 1.82 -8.77
C LEU A 16 14.74 1.58 -8.59
N PHE A 17 13.90 2.60 -8.75
CA PHE A 17 12.44 2.47 -8.71
C PHE A 17 11.93 1.56 -9.85
N ASN A 18 12.45 1.72 -11.07
CA ASN A 18 12.11 0.86 -12.20
C ASN A 18 12.68 -0.57 -12.06
N ASN A 19 13.89 -0.74 -11.54
CA ASN A 19 14.50 -2.06 -11.32
C ASN A 19 13.82 -2.83 -10.17
N PHE A 20 13.24 -2.15 -9.19
CA PHE A 20 12.52 -2.78 -8.08
C PHE A 20 11.09 -3.22 -8.47
N PHE A 21 10.45 -2.55 -9.44
CA PHE A 21 9.10 -2.87 -9.90
C PHE A 21 9.01 -3.73 -11.18
N PHE A 22 9.98 -3.68 -12.10
CA PHE A 22 9.85 -4.30 -13.44
C PHE A 22 10.82 -5.44 -13.76
N ASN A 23 11.68 -5.89 -12.83
CA ASN A 23 12.59 -6.99 -13.13
C ASN A 23 11.95 -8.37 -12.90
N THR A 24 10.88 -8.66 -13.64
CA THR A 24 10.46 -10.02 -13.93
C THR A 24 10.56 -10.24 -15.43
N LYS A 25 11.69 -10.78 -15.90
CA LYS A 25 11.75 -11.69 -17.07
C LYS A 25 13.16 -12.22 -17.32
N LYS A 26 13.37 -13.51 -17.02
CA LYS A 26 13.62 -14.59 -18.00
C LYS A 26 14.11 -15.84 -17.28
N PHE A 27 13.19 -16.74 -16.96
CA PHE A 27 13.48 -18.17 -16.98
C PHE A 27 12.51 -18.80 -17.97
N SER A 28 13.03 -19.09 -19.17
CA SER A 28 12.34 -19.90 -20.16
C SER A 28 12.58 -21.36 -19.82
N LYS A 29 11.52 -22.08 -19.44
CA LYS A 29 11.39 -23.52 -19.68
C LYS A 29 9.91 -23.88 -19.79
N LYS A 30 9.37 -23.65 -21.00
CA LYS A 30 8.04 -24.11 -21.42
C LYS A 30 7.96 -25.63 -21.26
N ASN A 31 7.16 -26.07 -20.29
CA ASN A 31 6.49 -27.37 -20.12
C ASN A 31 6.12 -27.65 -18.64
N GLN A 32 6.34 -26.71 -17.72
CA GLN A 32 6.00 -26.84 -16.30
C GLN A 32 4.74 -26.04 -15.88
N ASP A 33 4.33 -25.02 -16.64
CA ASP A 33 3.33 -24.03 -16.21
C ASP A 33 1.89 -24.54 -16.10
N GLN A 34 1.49 -25.58 -16.85
CA GLN A 34 0.16 -26.19 -16.69
C GLN A 34 0.05 -27.05 -15.42
N LYS A 35 1.14 -27.73 -15.02
CA LYS A 35 1.18 -28.48 -13.75
C LYS A 35 1.30 -27.54 -12.56
N THR A 36 2.09 -26.48 -12.65
CA THR A 36 2.26 -25.51 -11.56
C THR A 36 0.95 -24.82 -11.22
N THR A 37 0.18 -24.36 -12.22
CA THR A 37 -1.10 -23.66 -11.98
C THR A 37 -2.19 -24.57 -11.38
N GLN A 38 -2.22 -25.85 -11.76
CA GLN A 38 -3.09 -26.85 -11.10
C GLN A 38 -2.62 -27.16 -9.67
N HIS A 39 -1.31 -27.22 -9.42
CA HIS A 39 -0.74 -27.42 -8.08
C HIS A 39 -0.99 -26.22 -7.15
N THR A 40 -0.94 -24.97 -7.62
CA THR A 40 -1.30 -23.80 -6.80
C THR A 40 -2.78 -23.78 -6.46
N PHE A 41 -3.65 -24.19 -7.39
CA PHE A 41 -5.10 -24.25 -7.16
C PHE A 41 -5.49 -25.39 -6.20
N GLN A 42 -4.81 -26.55 -6.28
CA GLN A 42 -5.00 -27.63 -5.32
C GLN A 42 -4.41 -27.29 -3.93
N SER A 43 -3.25 -26.62 -3.89
CA SER A 43 -2.69 -26.09 -2.65
C SER A 43 -3.65 -25.08 -1.99
N PHE A 44 -4.31 -24.22 -2.77
CA PHE A 44 -5.32 -23.27 -2.29
C PHE A 44 -6.58 -23.96 -1.72
N LYS A 45 -7.08 -25.01 -2.38
CA LYS A 45 -8.18 -25.84 -1.85
C LYS A 45 -7.78 -26.57 -0.56
N MET A 46 -6.54 -27.06 -0.49
CA MET A 46 -6.01 -27.72 0.70
C MET A 46 -5.82 -26.72 1.86
N MET A 47 -5.34 -25.51 1.59
CA MET A 47 -5.19 -24.42 2.56
C MET A 47 -6.54 -23.99 3.14
N LYS A 48 -7.60 -23.83 2.32
CA LYS A 48 -8.96 -23.56 2.80
C LYS A 48 -9.54 -24.69 3.65
N ALA A 49 -9.27 -25.95 3.29
CA ALA A 49 -9.78 -27.12 4.02
C ALA A 49 -9.09 -27.31 5.38
N VAL A 50 -7.82 -26.94 5.50
CA VAL A 50 -7.06 -26.99 6.76
C VAL A 50 -7.48 -25.83 7.68
N ALA A 51 -7.62 -24.61 7.15
CA ALA A 51 -8.09 -23.45 7.93
C ALA A 51 -9.52 -23.65 8.49
N ALA A 52 -10.42 -24.27 7.72
CA ALA A 52 -11.79 -24.56 8.15
C ALA A 52 -11.87 -25.59 9.31
N ARG A 53 -10.83 -26.40 9.55
CA ARG A 53 -10.78 -27.41 10.62
C ARG A 53 -10.27 -26.89 11.96
N ILE A 54 -9.72 -25.66 12.02
CA ILE A 54 -9.05 -25.11 13.21
C ILE A 54 -10.00 -24.27 14.09
N GLY A 55 -11.30 -24.17 13.73
CA GLY A 55 -12.31 -23.61 14.64
C GLY A 55 -12.07 -22.15 15.02
N LEU A 56 -11.46 -21.37 14.13
CA LEU A 56 -11.28 -19.94 14.32
C LEU A 56 -12.66 -19.26 14.33
N LYS A 57 -13.03 -18.66 15.46
CA LYS A 57 -14.32 -17.97 15.63
C LYS A 57 -14.45 -16.91 14.54
N LYS A 58 -15.48 -17.05 13.69
CA LYS A 58 -15.79 -16.10 12.63
C LYS A 58 -16.07 -14.73 13.23
N ALA A 59 -15.38 -13.69 12.77
CA ALA A 59 -15.96 -12.36 12.77
C ALA A 59 -17.35 -12.42 12.14
N THR A 60 -18.29 -11.67 12.71
CA THR A 60 -19.66 -11.53 12.19
C THR A 60 -19.70 -10.88 10.80
N ARG A 61 -18.59 -10.28 10.33
CA ARG A 61 -18.48 -9.61 9.03
C ARG A 61 -17.12 -9.89 8.34
N PRO A 62 -17.10 -10.38 7.08
CA PRO A 62 -15.89 -10.48 6.26
C PRO A 62 -15.19 -9.12 6.03
N PHE A 63 -13.85 -9.10 5.96
CA PHE A 63 -13.10 -7.86 5.71
C PHE A 63 -13.46 -7.20 4.38
N LYS A 64 -13.81 -8.00 3.36
CA LYS A 64 -14.30 -7.52 2.07
C LYS A 64 -15.43 -6.50 2.26
N ASP A 65 -16.45 -6.87 3.03
CA ASP A 65 -17.66 -6.07 3.19
C ASP A 65 -17.31 -4.76 3.91
N PHE A 66 -16.41 -4.83 4.90
CA PHE A 66 -15.86 -3.64 5.56
C PHE A 66 -15.13 -2.72 4.58
N TYR A 67 -14.26 -3.27 3.72
CA TYR A 67 -13.52 -2.48 2.75
C TYR A 67 -14.43 -1.78 1.74
N GLU A 68 -15.50 -2.44 1.29
CA GLU A 68 -16.49 -1.87 0.38
C GLU A 68 -17.22 -0.68 1.02
N GLU A 69 -17.71 -0.82 2.26
CA GLU A 69 -18.33 0.30 2.97
C GLU A 69 -17.32 1.43 3.24
N TRP A 70 -16.09 1.06 3.62
CA TRP A 70 -15.04 2.01 3.92
C TRP A 70 -14.67 2.87 2.69
N ILE A 71 -14.51 2.25 1.53
CA ILE A 71 -14.16 2.97 0.29
C ILE A 71 -15.34 3.79 -0.23
N GLU A 72 -16.57 3.30 -0.08
CA GLU A 72 -17.78 4.06 -0.43
C GLU A 72 -17.94 5.29 0.46
N THR A 73 -17.72 5.15 1.77
CA THR A 73 -17.73 6.27 2.73
C THR A 73 -16.65 7.30 2.39
N LEU A 74 -15.45 6.83 2.05
CA LEU A 74 -14.35 7.70 1.61
C LEU A 74 -14.75 8.50 0.37
N LYS A 75 -15.26 7.81 -0.67
CA LYS A 75 -15.60 8.37 -1.98
C LYS A 75 -16.80 9.32 -1.94
N ASN A 76 -17.87 8.91 -1.28
CA ASN A 76 -19.18 9.55 -1.42
C ASN A 76 -19.49 10.56 -0.31
N ILE A 77 -18.78 10.48 0.83
CA ILE A 77 -19.07 11.31 2.00
C ILE A 77 -17.85 12.16 2.36
N LEU A 78 -16.75 11.52 2.78
CA LEU A 78 -15.66 12.25 3.42
C LEU A 78 -14.86 13.11 2.43
N LEU A 79 -14.53 12.59 1.26
CA LEU A 79 -13.78 13.34 0.25
C LEU A 79 -14.57 14.55 -0.28
N PRO A 80 -15.87 14.45 -0.66
CA PRO A 80 -16.68 15.61 -1.02
C PRO A 80 -16.82 16.64 0.11
N HIS A 81 -16.97 16.20 1.36
CA HIS A 81 -17.06 17.11 2.50
C HIS A 81 -15.75 17.86 2.76
N LEU A 82 -14.60 17.18 2.66
CA LEU A 82 -13.30 17.83 2.75
C LEU A 82 -13.15 18.90 1.67
N ARG A 83 -13.41 18.55 0.40
CA ARG A 83 -13.34 19.50 -0.73
C ARG A 83 -14.22 20.72 -0.52
N ARG A 84 -15.46 20.53 -0.08
CA ARG A 84 -16.35 21.64 0.26
C ARG A 84 -15.76 22.47 1.39
N SER A 85 -15.28 21.84 2.45
CA SER A 85 -14.69 22.52 3.60
C SER A 85 -13.48 23.37 3.20
N MET A 86 -12.66 22.88 2.27
CA MET A 86 -11.51 23.63 1.77
C MET A 86 -11.93 24.93 1.07
N LEU A 87 -13.08 24.93 0.37
CA LEU A 87 -13.55 26.09 -0.40
C LEU A 87 -14.23 27.18 0.45
N VAL A 88 -15.02 26.77 1.45
CA VAL A 88 -15.96 27.70 2.11
C VAL A 88 -15.79 27.83 3.62
N SER A 89 -14.90 27.06 4.24
CA SER A 89 -14.87 26.95 5.71
C SER A 89 -13.67 27.66 6.35
N SER A 90 -13.88 28.13 7.58
CA SER A 90 -12.80 28.59 8.45
C SER A 90 -11.82 27.45 8.79
N ALA A 91 -10.60 27.78 9.22
CA ALA A 91 -9.58 26.81 9.63
C ALA A 91 -10.08 25.76 10.65
N ASN A 92 -10.90 26.14 11.64
CA ASN A 92 -11.44 25.20 12.65
C ASN A 92 -12.35 24.14 12.04
N HIS A 93 -13.29 24.55 11.19
CA HIS A 93 -14.17 23.65 10.45
C HIS A 93 -13.39 22.73 9.48
N LEU A 94 -12.35 23.25 8.83
CA LEU A 94 -11.46 22.44 8.00
C LEU A 94 -10.71 21.39 8.84
N SER A 95 -10.24 21.78 10.02
CA SER A 95 -9.57 20.87 10.96
C SER A 95 -10.45 19.68 11.34
N THR A 96 -11.74 19.91 11.59
CA THR A 96 -12.70 18.81 11.85
C THR A 96 -12.75 17.81 10.70
N HIS A 97 -12.84 18.28 9.46
CA HIS A 97 -12.90 17.39 8.29
C HIS A 97 -11.58 16.65 8.04
N VAL A 98 -10.44 17.32 8.27
CA VAL A 98 -9.11 16.69 8.25
C VAL A 98 -9.03 15.57 9.29
N GLN A 99 -9.48 15.82 10.52
CA GLN A 99 -9.48 14.83 11.59
C GLN A 99 -10.40 13.64 11.28
N MET A 100 -11.60 13.90 10.74
CA MET A 100 -12.53 12.84 10.31
C MET A 100 -11.90 11.93 9.25
N LEU A 101 -11.25 12.52 8.24
CA LEU A 101 -10.62 11.76 7.16
C LEU A 101 -9.39 11.00 7.65
N HIS A 102 -8.55 11.62 8.50
CA HIS A 102 -7.43 10.94 9.15
C HIS A 102 -7.91 9.75 9.99
N HIS A 103 -8.94 9.95 10.82
CA HIS A 103 -9.54 8.88 11.62
C HIS A 103 -10.07 7.74 10.73
N HIS A 104 -10.70 8.06 9.59
CA HIS A 104 -11.16 7.06 8.62
C HIS A 104 -10.01 6.21 8.06
N PHE A 105 -8.85 6.77 7.80
CA PHE A 105 -7.67 5.96 7.43
C PHE A 105 -7.14 5.13 8.61
N GLN A 106 -7.20 5.65 9.84
CA GLN A 106 -6.79 4.86 11.02
C GLN A 106 -7.72 3.66 11.23
N THR A 107 -9.04 3.81 11.11
CA THR A 107 -10.00 2.70 11.26
C THR A 107 -9.78 1.61 10.21
N TYR A 108 -9.40 1.97 8.98
CA TYR A 108 -8.99 1.01 7.96
C TYR A 108 -7.81 0.15 8.41
N TYR A 109 -6.76 0.78 8.95
CA TYR A 109 -5.59 0.05 9.42
C TYR A 109 -5.88 -0.80 10.66
N TYR A 110 -6.73 -0.35 11.57
CA TYR A 110 -7.17 -1.18 12.70
C TYR A 110 -7.98 -2.40 12.22
N ALA A 111 -8.87 -2.23 11.25
CA ALA A 111 -9.62 -3.34 10.68
C ALA A 111 -8.71 -4.35 9.96
N LEU A 112 -7.64 -3.88 9.31
CA LEU A 112 -6.61 -4.74 8.72
C LEU A 112 -5.88 -5.57 9.80
N ASP A 113 -5.52 -4.98 10.94
CA ASP A 113 -4.89 -5.71 12.05
C ASP A 113 -5.79 -6.82 12.59
N LEU A 114 -7.09 -6.52 12.76
CA LEU A 114 -8.08 -7.49 13.20
C LEU A 114 -8.24 -8.63 12.19
N ALA A 115 -8.42 -8.31 10.91
CA ALA A 115 -8.57 -9.30 9.86
C ALA A 115 -7.33 -10.19 9.67
N ALA A 116 -6.13 -9.62 9.86
CA ALA A 116 -4.88 -10.36 9.82
C ALA A 116 -4.75 -11.34 10.99
N SER A 117 -5.12 -10.90 12.20
CA SER A 117 -5.06 -11.70 13.42
C SER A 117 -6.04 -12.88 13.37
N GLU A 118 -7.14 -12.74 12.63
CA GLU A 118 -8.04 -13.84 12.32
C GLU A 118 -7.47 -14.71 11.19
N ASP A 119 -7.43 -14.20 9.97
CA ASP A 119 -6.96 -14.97 8.82
C ASP A 119 -6.22 -14.06 7.84
N ILE A 120 -4.89 -14.01 7.97
CA ILE A 120 -4.03 -13.25 7.07
C ILE A 120 -4.13 -13.70 5.61
N SER A 121 -4.56 -14.93 5.32
CA SER A 121 -4.66 -15.42 3.95
C SER A 121 -5.71 -14.66 3.14
N GLN A 122 -6.78 -14.17 3.79
CA GLN A 122 -7.81 -13.34 3.16
C GLN A 122 -7.26 -11.98 2.67
N LEU A 123 -6.18 -11.51 3.29
CA LEU A 123 -5.52 -10.25 2.98
C LEU A 123 -4.37 -10.45 1.98
N LEU A 124 -3.56 -11.50 2.15
CA LEU A 124 -2.44 -11.82 1.24
C LEU A 124 -2.91 -12.30 -0.14
N TYR A 125 -4.09 -12.93 -0.20
CA TYR A 125 -4.70 -13.42 -1.43
C TYR A 125 -6.12 -12.89 -1.61
N PRO A 126 -6.29 -11.56 -1.73
CA PRO A 126 -7.60 -10.95 -1.69
C PRO A 126 -8.36 -11.20 -2.99
N THR A 127 -9.55 -11.79 -2.88
CA THR A 127 -10.48 -11.94 -4.01
C THR A 127 -11.27 -10.66 -4.29
N TRP A 128 -11.26 -9.71 -3.35
CA TRP A 128 -12.05 -8.47 -3.36
C TRP A 128 -11.26 -7.24 -3.87
N ARG A 129 -9.94 -7.35 -4.02
CA ARG A 129 -9.12 -6.35 -4.71
C ARG A 129 -9.25 -6.55 -6.22
N ASN A 130 -9.41 -5.46 -6.96
CA ASN A 130 -9.45 -5.52 -8.42
C ASN A 130 -8.03 -5.72 -9.02
N THR A 131 -7.97 -5.98 -10.33
CA THR A 131 -6.71 -6.28 -11.03
C THR A 131 -5.75 -5.08 -11.07
N LEU A 132 -6.27 -3.85 -11.01
CA LEU A 132 -5.47 -2.63 -10.99
C LEU A 132 -4.82 -2.40 -9.62
N GLU A 133 -5.49 -2.75 -8.52
CA GLU A 133 -4.97 -2.60 -7.15
C GLU A 133 -3.87 -3.62 -6.83
N LYS A 134 -4.05 -4.88 -7.25
CA LYS A 134 -3.19 -6.01 -6.87
C LYS A 134 -1.68 -5.79 -7.09
N PRO A 135 -1.22 -5.23 -8.22
CA PRO A 135 0.21 -4.96 -8.45
C PRO A 135 0.86 -4.01 -7.45
N PHE A 136 0.08 -3.17 -6.76
CA PHE A 136 0.59 -2.20 -5.79
C PHE A 136 0.59 -2.72 -4.35
N LEU A 137 0.09 -3.94 -4.10
CA LEU A 137 0.04 -4.52 -2.76
C LEU A 137 1.41 -5.06 -2.34
N TRP A 138 1.83 -4.66 -1.15
CA TRP A 138 3.06 -5.08 -0.48
C TRP A 138 2.71 -5.50 0.95
N PHE A 139 2.80 -6.78 1.28
CA PHE A 139 2.20 -7.32 2.51
C PHE A 139 0.73 -6.91 2.65
N ALA A 140 -0.09 -7.35 1.67
CA ALA A 140 -1.54 -7.19 1.61
C ALA A 140 -2.13 -5.76 1.55
N ASP A 141 -1.31 -4.71 1.63
CA ASP A 141 -1.74 -3.33 1.39
C ASP A 141 -0.62 -2.48 0.78
N PHE A 142 -0.84 -1.20 0.46
CA PHE A 142 0.15 -0.38 -0.23
C PHE A 142 1.49 -0.27 0.49
N HIS A 143 2.56 -0.12 -0.29
CA HIS A 143 3.90 0.09 0.25
C HIS A 143 3.96 1.44 1.02
N PRO A 144 4.59 1.51 2.20
CA PRO A 144 4.58 2.72 3.03
C PRO A 144 5.30 3.92 2.40
N ASN A 145 6.22 3.70 1.45
CA ASN A 145 6.76 4.79 0.62
C ASN A 145 5.68 5.57 -0.16
N LEU A 146 4.50 5.01 -0.39
CA LEU A 146 3.39 5.73 -1.03
C LEU A 146 3.10 7.05 -0.31
N PHE A 147 3.03 7.02 1.03
CA PHE A 147 2.70 8.18 1.84
C PHE A 147 3.72 9.31 1.66
N ILE A 148 5.01 8.96 1.63
CA ILE A 148 6.09 9.93 1.49
C ILE A 148 6.27 10.37 0.04
N ASN A 149 6.14 9.48 -0.93
CA ASN A 149 6.21 9.84 -2.34
C ASN A 149 5.09 10.83 -2.70
N LEU A 150 3.89 10.59 -2.18
CA LEU A 150 2.77 11.53 -2.32
C LEU A 150 3.13 12.88 -1.68
N LEU A 151 3.65 12.90 -0.44
CA LEU A 151 4.05 14.13 0.24
C LEU A 151 5.12 14.91 -0.54
N ARG A 152 6.16 14.21 -1.01
CA ARG A 152 7.23 14.77 -1.84
C ARG A 152 6.69 15.30 -3.17
N SER A 153 5.61 14.73 -3.72
CA SER A 153 5.02 15.24 -4.96
C SER A 153 4.50 16.68 -4.81
N PHE A 154 3.96 17.05 -3.64
CA PHE A 154 3.52 18.42 -3.36
C PHE A 154 4.70 19.40 -3.26
N LEU A 155 5.82 18.97 -2.66
CA LEU A 155 7.04 19.77 -2.56
C LEU A 155 7.76 19.94 -3.91
N ASN A 156 7.76 18.90 -4.75
CA ASN A 156 8.46 18.93 -6.04
C ASN A 156 7.68 19.69 -7.12
N GLN A 157 6.34 19.71 -7.07
CA GLN A 157 5.52 20.51 -7.98
C GLN A 157 5.86 22.01 -7.87
N GLN A 158 6.25 22.49 -6.69
CA GLN A 158 6.70 23.87 -6.46
C GLN A 158 7.98 24.23 -7.23
N GLN A 159 8.98 23.32 -7.26
CA GLN A 159 10.25 23.59 -7.93
C GLN A 159 10.06 23.76 -9.45
N GLN A 160 9.17 22.97 -10.05
CA GLN A 160 8.85 23.07 -11.47
C GLN A 160 7.99 24.30 -11.78
N ASP A 161 7.03 24.63 -10.93
CA ASP A 161 6.16 25.79 -11.14
C ASP A 161 6.93 27.12 -11.02
N SER A 162 7.97 27.19 -10.17
CA SER A 162 8.86 28.36 -10.06
C SER A 162 9.66 28.64 -11.34
N GLU A 163 10.10 27.61 -12.08
CA GLU A 163 10.79 27.75 -13.37
C GLU A 163 9.85 28.03 -14.57
N ILE A 164 8.54 27.79 -14.39
CA ILE A 164 7.49 27.98 -15.41
C ILE A 164 6.83 29.36 -15.29
N ILE A 165 6.75 29.93 -14.09
CA ILE A 165 6.19 31.26 -13.82
C ILE A 165 6.88 32.35 -14.67
N GLU A 166 8.18 32.23 -14.95
CA GLU A 166 8.90 33.16 -15.85
C GLU A 166 8.48 33.06 -17.33
N ARG A 167 7.83 31.97 -17.76
CA ARG A 167 7.60 31.70 -19.19
C ARG A 167 6.16 31.73 -19.67
N ASN A 168 5.13 31.60 -18.82
CA ASN A 168 3.73 31.62 -19.25
C ASN A 168 2.74 31.95 -18.11
N HIS A 169 2.49 33.24 -17.87
CA HIS A 169 1.57 33.74 -16.83
C HIS A 169 0.13 33.19 -16.94
N GLU A 170 -0.35 32.87 -18.14
CA GLU A 170 -1.77 32.55 -18.36
C GLU A 170 -2.14 31.07 -18.07
N LYS A 171 -1.22 30.13 -18.32
CA LYS A 171 -1.40 28.70 -17.96
C LYS A 171 -1.27 28.48 -16.45
N VAL A 172 -0.38 29.23 -15.82
CA VAL A 172 -0.18 29.23 -14.37
C VAL A 172 -1.46 29.71 -13.67
N LEU A 173 -2.09 30.79 -14.14
CA LEU A 173 -3.35 31.27 -13.57
C LEU A 173 -4.50 30.24 -13.63
N LYS A 174 -4.57 29.42 -14.70
CA LYS A 174 -5.57 28.34 -14.82
C LYS A 174 -5.31 27.17 -13.85
N LYS A 175 -4.04 26.79 -13.64
CA LYS A 175 -3.63 25.72 -12.71
C LYS A 175 -3.69 26.17 -11.24
N PHE A 176 -3.36 27.42 -10.95
CA PHE A 176 -3.50 28.04 -9.62
C PHE A 176 -4.97 28.27 -9.25
N LYS A 177 -5.85 28.55 -10.23
CA LYS A 177 -7.31 28.59 -10.02
C LYS A 177 -7.92 27.27 -9.55
N THR A 178 -7.26 26.14 -9.80
CA THR A 178 -7.77 24.80 -9.42
C THR A 178 -7.29 24.30 -8.06
N LEU A 179 -6.26 24.92 -7.45
CA LEU A 179 -5.80 24.54 -6.11
C LEU A 179 -6.45 25.44 -5.07
N THR A 180 -7.14 24.85 -4.09
CA THR A 180 -7.85 25.61 -3.06
C THR A 180 -6.89 26.35 -2.11
N PHE A 181 -5.63 25.92 -2.01
CA PHE A 181 -4.58 26.60 -1.24
C PHE A 181 -3.24 26.62 -2.00
N PRO A 182 -3.08 27.49 -2.99
CA PRO A 182 -1.92 27.47 -3.89
C PRO A 182 -0.59 27.76 -3.19
N PHE A 183 -0.62 28.31 -1.97
CA PHE A 183 0.57 28.67 -1.19
C PHE A 183 0.86 27.71 -0.04
N ALA A 184 0.02 26.69 0.21
CA ALA A 184 0.16 25.81 1.38
C ALA A 184 1.51 25.08 1.45
N TRP A 185 2.14 24.84 0.30
CA TRP A 185 3.42 24.15 0.21
C TRP A 185 4.60 25.08 -0.10
N ASN A 186 4.39 26.40 -0.21
CA ASN A 186 5.43 27.34 -0.67
C ASN A 186 6.57 27.54 0.33
N THR A 187 6.30 27.30 1.61
CA THR A 187 7.27 27.44 2.69
C THR A 187 7.04 26.30 3.68
N PRO A 188 7.45 25.07 3.34
CA PRO A 188 7.35 23.95 4.26
C PRO A 188 8.16 24.26 5.52
N SER A 189 7.61 23.95 6.70
CA SER A 189 8.31 24.19 7.96
C SER A 189 9.55 23.30 8.09
N ASP A 190 10.58 23.78 8.80
CA ASP A 190 11.77 22.96 9.10
C ASP A 190 11.39 21.66 9.84
N ASN A 191 10.36 21.72 10.69
CA ASN A 191 9.80 20.55 11.36
C ASN A 191 9.25 19.52 10.35
N LEU A 192 8.49 19.97 9.34
CA LEU A 192 7.98 19.09 8.29
C LEU A 192 9.12 18.47 7.49
N LEU A 193 10.11 19.26 7.06
CA LEU A 193 11.25 18.75 6.31
C LEU A 193 12.06 17.73 7.11
N SER A 194 12.37 18.04 8.37
CA SER A 194 13.06 17.11 9.28
C SER A 194 12.25 15.83 9.50
N ARG A 195 10.92 15.93 9.66
CA ARG A 195 10.05 14.76 9.83
C ARG A 195 10.06 13.87 8.58
N ILE A 196 10.03 14.45 7.39
CA ILE A 196 10.13 13.70 6.14
C ILE A 196 11.45 12.91 6.08
N GLU A 197 12.58 13.55 6.38
CA GLU A 197 13.89 12.89 6.39
C GLU A 197 13.95 11.74 7.41
N GLN A 198 13.39 11.95 8.61
CA GLN A 198 13.31 10.92 9.64
C GLN A 198 12.49 9.72 9.18
N ILE A 199 11.32 9.97 8.58
CA ILE A 199 10.47 8.90 8.05
C ILE A 199 11.20 8.14 6.93
N GLU A 200 11.85 8.84 5.99
CA GLU A 200 12.60 8.22 4.89
C GLU A 200 13.78 7.38 5.40
N CYS A 201 14.51 7.86 6.42
CA CYS A 201 15.52 7.09 7.12
C CYS A 201 14.93 5.82 7.77
N GLY A 202 13.83 5.96 8.51
CA GLY A 202 13.13 4.84 9.13
C GLY A 202 12.68 3.81 8.10
N LEU A 203 12.10 4.25 6.98
CA LEU A 203 11.66 3.39 5.89
C LEU A 203 12.82 2.57 5.29
N ARG A 204 13.98 3.21 5.05
CA ARG A 204 15.18 2.53 4.53
C ARG A 204 15.68 1.42 5.45
N LEU A 205 15.41 1.50 6.75
CA LEU A 205 15.78 0.48 7.73
C LEU A 205 14.69 -0.59 7.88
N MET A 206 13.43 -0.19 8.03
CA MET A 206 12.33 -1.08 8.39
C MET A 206 11.84 -1.94 7.23
N VAL A 207 11.71 -1.37 6.03
CA VAL A 207 11.17 -2.08 4.85
C VAL A 207 12.02 -3.31 4.50
N PRO A 208 13.36 -3.22 4.37
CA PRO A 208 14.20 -4.39 4.12
C PRO A 208 14.12 -5.45 5.23
N THR A 209 13.97 -5.03 6.49
CA THR A 209 13.82 -5.95 7.62
C THR A 209 12.54 -6.77 7.50
N PHE A 210 11.40 -6.17 7.16
CA PHE A 210 10.15 -6.89 6.95
C PHE A 210 10.24 -7.86 5.76
N VAL A 211 10.83 -7.43 4.64
CA VAL A 211 11.06 -8.29 3.46
C VAL A 211 11.94 -9.49 3.81
N THR A 212 13.00 -9.26 4.58
CA THR A 212 13.92 -10.33 5.01
C THR A 212 13.23 -11.32 5.92
N ARG A 213 12.46 -10.85 6.89
CA ARG A 213 11.67 -11.71 7.80
C ARG A 213 10.67 -12.56 7.04
N ALA A 214 9.86 -11.96 6.18
CA ALA A 214 8.88 -12.71 5.39
C ALA A 214 9.54 -13.74 4.46
N ARG A 215 10.65 -13.37 3.80
CA ARG A 215 11.41 -14.30 2.95
C ARG A 215 11.99 -15.45 3.76
N LYS A 216 12.51 -15.19 4.97
CA LYS A 216 13.01 -16.23 5.88
C LYS A 216 11.90 -17.17 6.33
N ALA A 217 10.72 -16.63 6.67
CA ALA A 217 9.55 -17.43 7.05
C ALA A 217 9.13 -18.36 5.90
N GLN A 218 8.94 -17.81 4.71
CA GLN A 218 8.55 -18.56 3.52
C GLN A 218 9.61 -19.57 3.09
N GLY A 219 10.90 -19.21 3.15
CA GLY A 219 12.00 -20.13 2.87
C GLY A 219 12.07 -21.26 3.89
N GLY A 220 11.88 -20.97 5.18
CA GLY A 220 11.80 -21.96 6.24
C GLY A 220 10.61 -22.91 6.05
N PHE A 221 9.46 -22.40 5.63
CA PHE A 221 8.30 -23.20 5.26
C PHE A 221 8.60 -24.16 4.11
N ILE A 222 9.13 -23.65 3.00
CA ILE A 222 9.46 -24.46 1.82
C ILE A 222 10.48 -25.54 2.19
N ASN A 223 11.51 -25.20 2.96
CA ASN A 223 12.53 -26.15 3.40
C ASN A 223 11.95 -27.27 4.26
N LYS A 224 11.10 -26.93 5.25
CA LYS A 224 10.43 -27.92 6.11
C LYS A 224 9.54 -28.84 5.28
N VAL A 225 8.68 -28.26 4.43
CA VAL A 225 7.80 -29.06 3.56
C VAL A 225 8.61 -29.96 2.63
N ALA A 226 9.68 -29.46 2.00
CA ALA A 226 10.49 -30.25 1.08
C ALA A 226 11.23 -31.40 1.78
N VAL A 227 11.87 -31.13 2.92
CA VAL A 227 12.66 -32.14 3.66
C VAL A 227 11.74 -33.19 4.29
N ASP A 228 10.67 -32.74 4.94
CA ASP A 228 9.83 -33.65 5.72
C ASP A 228 8.87 -34.44 4.83
N TRP A 229 8.44 -33.89 3.69
CA TRP A 229 7.63 -34.64 2.71
C TRP A 229 8.35 -35.89 2.20
N VAL A 230 9.67 -35.81 1.99
CA VAL A 230 10.49 -36.95 1.54
C VAL A 230 10.57 -38.04 2.61
N ARG A 231 10.40 -37.70 3.88
CA ARG A 231 10.57 -38.61 5.02
C ARG A 231 9.27 -39.23 5.52
N CYS A 232 8.12 -38.76 5.05
CA CYS A 232 6.82 -39.26 5.50
C CYS A 232 6.48 -40.58 4.80
N GLU A 233 6.23 -41.65 5.57
CA GLU A 233 5.85 -42.96 5.03
C GLU A 233 4.32 -43.08 4.81
N GLY A 234 3.54 -42.14 5.33
CA GLY A 234 2.08 -42.14 5.22
C GLY A 234 1.43 -40.76 5.02
N LYS A 235 0.26 -40.74 4.36
CA LYS A 235 -0.51 -39.51 4.07
C LYS A 235 -0.89 -38.70 5.32
N GLN A 236 -1.18 -39.37 6.43
CA GLN A 236 -1.61 -38.73 7.67
C GLN A 236 -0.45 -38.00 8.37
N GLU A 237 0.75 -38.58 8.33
CA GLU A 237 1.98 -37.97 8.84
C GLU A 237 2.38 -36.76 7.99
N ALA A 238 2.39 -36.91 6.66
CA ALA A 238 2.66 -35.81 5.74
C ALA A 238 1.71 -34.61 5.94
N SER A 239 0.41 -34.88 6.13
CA SER A 239 -0.58 -33.84 6.42
C SER A 239 -0.33 -33.13 7.74
N LYS A 240 0.10 -33.83 8.79
CA LYS A 240 0.39 -33.24 10.10
C LYS A 240 1.62 -32.34 10.04
N VAL A 241 2.67 -32.79 9.35
CA VAL A 241 3.90 -32.01 9.19
C VAL A 241 3.66 -30.75 8.35
N ILE A 242 2.96 -30.88 7.22
CA ILE A 242 2.57 -29.71 6.42
C ILE A 242 1.71 -28.76 7.25
N GLY A 243 0.73 -29.27 8.00
CA GLY A 243 -0.12 -28.45 8.86
C GLY A 243 0.69 -27.61 9.85
N GLY A 244 1.63 -28.22 10.57
CA GLY A 244 2.51 -27.52 11.49
C GLY A 244 3.41 -26.48 10.81
N ALA A 245 3.97 -26.80 9.64
CA ALA A 245 4.78 -25.87 8.87
C ALA A 245 3.97 -24.67 8.36
N VAL A 246 2.73 -24.90 7.92
CA VAL A 246 1.80 -23.84 7.49
C VAL A 246 1.48 -22.92 8.66
N VAL A 247 1.13 -23.45 9.83
CA VAL A 247 0.80 -22.64 11.02
C VAL A 247 1.95 -21.72 11.40
N ALA A 248 3.17 -22.27 11.56
CA ALA A 248 4.33 -21.47 11.93
C ALA A 248 4.67 -20.37 10.89
N ASN A 249 4.46 -20.66 9.60
CA ASN A 249 4.64 -19.66 8.55
C ASN A 249 3.57 -18.56 8.60
N MET A 250 2.31 -18.93 8.82
CA MET A 250 1.22 -17.97 8.91
C MET A 250 1.36 -17.07 10.14
N GLU A 251 1.77 -17.61 11.30
CA GLU A 251 2.04 -16.82 12.51
C GLU A 251 3.11 -15.74 12.27
N GLU A 252 4.23 -16.09 11.61
CA GLU A 252 5.26 -15.10 11.28
C GLU A 252 4.77 -14.09 10.23
N LEU A 253 3.99 -14.52 9.23
CA LEU A 253 3.42 -13.61 8.24
C LEU A 253 2.40 -12.64 8.86
N VAL A 254 1.61 -13.08 9.83
CA VAL A 254 0.74 -12.21 10.65
C VAL A 254 1.61 -11.18 11.37
N SER A 255 2.66 -11.60 12.07
CA SER A 255 3.55 -10.68 12.79
C SER A 255 4.17 -9.63 11.86
N VAL A 256 4.75 -10.06 10.72
CA VAL A 256 5.34 -9.13 9.75
C VAL A 256 4.30 -8.17 9.18
N PHE A 257 3.08 -8.67 8.89
CA PHE A 257 1.99 -7.83 8.41
C PHE A 257 1.60 -6.76 9.44
N LEU A 258 1.41 -7.14 10.70
CA LEU A 258 1.05 -6.21 11.78
C LEU A 258 2.12 -5.14 11.98
N ASP A 259 3.41 -5.51 11.92
CA ASP A 259 4.51 -4.55 12.00
C ASP A 259 4.54 -3.59 10.80
N ALA A 260 4.33 -4.11 9.59
CA ALA A 260 4.22 -3.29 8.39
C ALA A 260 3.01 -2.33 8.46
N ASN A 261 1.90 -2.80 9.01
CA ASN A 261 0.68 -2.00 9.15
C ASN A 261 0.82 -0.92 10.23
N ARG A 262 1.49 -1.24 11.34
CA ARG A 262 1.90 -0.26 12.36
C ARG A 262 2.79 0.83 11.76
N LEU A 263 3.73 0.47 10.87
CA LEU A 263 4.57 1.44 10.18
C LEU A 263 3.74 2.39 9.30
N ARG A 264 2.76 1.88 8.53
CA ARG A 264 1.85 2.72 7.72
C ARG A 264 1.11 3.74 8.60
N ARG A 265 0.53 3.29 9.72
CA ARG A 265 -0.18 4.16 10.67
C ARG A 265 0.73 5.22 11.28
N SER A 266 1.94 4.83 11.69
CA SER A 266 2.92 5.75 12.28
C SER A 266 3.25 6.86 11.30
N ILE A 267 3.58 6.50 10.06
CA ILE A 267 3.94 7.46 9.01
C ILE A 267 2.80 8.44 8.74
N LEU A 268 1.57 7.93 8.59
CA LEU A 268 0.42 8.81 8.37
C LEU A 268 0.24 9.78 9.55
N THR A 269 0.35 9.29 10.78
CA THR A 269 0.24 10.09 12.01
C THR A 269 1.35 11.16 12.09
N GLU A 270 2.58 10.78 11.76
CA GLU A 270 3.74 11.67 11.76
C GLU A 270 3.62 12.77 10.70
N ILE A 271 3.13 12.45 9.50
CA ILE A 271 2.86 13.45 8.47
C ILE A 271 1.78 14.42 8.96
N MET A 272 0.65 13.91 9.47
CA MET A 272 -0.45 14.74 9.99
C MET A 272 -0.04 15.62 11.17
N GLY A 273 0.86 15.15 12.03
CA GLY A 273 1.40 15.94 13.13
C GLY A 273 2.43 17.00 12.72
N ALA A 274 3.01 16.90 11.52
CA ALA A 274 4.01 17.83 11.01
C ALA A 274 3.47 18.86 10.02
N THR A 275 2.29 18.62 9.45
CA THR A 275 1.60 19.53 8.52
C THR A 275 0.68 20.51 9.24
N ASP A 276 0.50 21.71 8.68
CA ASP A 276 -0.62 22.57 9.05
C ASP A 276 -1.96 22.03 8.51
N VAL A 277 -3.07 22.65 8.90
CA VAL A 277 -4.42 22.19 8.52
C VAL A 277 -4.67 22.21 7.00
N TYR A 278 -4.08 23.15 6.27
CA TYR A 278 -4.25 23.29 4.82
C TYR A 278 -3.40 22.26 4.07
N GLN A 279 -2.15 22.07 4.51
CA GLN A 279 -1.27 21.01 4.03
C GLN A 279 -1.87 19.64 4.28
N ALA A 280 -2.39 19.39 5.49
CA ALA A 280 -3.05 18.14 5.85
C ALA A 280 -4.28 17.87 4.98
N ALA A 281 -5.10 18.90 4.72
CA ALA A 281 -6.25 18.78 3.84
C ALA A 281 -5.86 18.38 2.42
N LEU A 282 -4.90 19.07 1.80
CA LEU A 282 -4.41 18.74 0.46
C LEU A 282 -3.79 17.35 0.39
N TYR A 283 -3.00 16.99 1.40
CA TYR A 283 -2.35 15.68 1.48
C TYR A 283 -3.38 14.55 1.57
N LEU A 284 -4.36 14.66 2.47
CA LEU A 284 -5.38 13.63 2.64
C LEU A 284 -6.36 13.60 1.46
N GLU A 285 -6.65 14.73 0.81
CA GLU A 285 -7.36 14.74 -0.48
C GLU A 285 -6.58 13.92 -1.52
N GLY A 286 -5.27 14.17 -1.69
CA GLY A 286 -4.42 13.42 -2.61
C GLY A 286 -4.41 11.93 -2.30
N LEU A 287 -4.29 11.57 -1.02
CA LEU A 287 -4.30 10.18 -0.57
C LEU A 287 -5.66 9.51 -0.83
N ALA A 288 -6.76 10.20 -0.52
CA ALA A 288 -8.11 9.71 -0.78
C ALA A 288 -8.35 9.49 -2.28
N ASN A 289 -7.91 10.43 -3.14
CA ASN A 289 -8.00 10.27 -4.59
C ASN A 289 -7.20 9.07 -5.08
N PHE A 290 -6.03 8.79 -4.50
CA PHE A 290 -5.25 7.60 -4.85
C PHE A 290 -6.03 6.31 -4.58
N PHE A 291 -6.65 6.18 -3.40
CA PHE A 291 -7.47 5.01 -3.06
C PHE A 291 -8.74 4.91 -3.93
N VAL A 292 -9.46 6.01 -4.10
CA VAL A 292 -10.70 6.07 -4.89
C VAL A 292 -10.43 5.83 -6.37
N GLY A 293 -9.29 6.29 -6.90
CA GLY A 293 -8.92 6.15 -8.30
C GLY A 293 -8.79 4.70 -8.75
N PHE A 294 -8.45 3.78 -7.84
CA PHE A 294 -8.46 2.36 -8.15
C PHE A 294 -9.85 1.77 -8.43
N LYS A 295 -10.92 2.49 -8.04
CA LYS A 295 -12.31 2.13 -8.31
C LYS A 295 -12.87 2.85 -9.54
N ASP A 296 -12.02 3.49 -10.34
CA ASP A 296 -12.45 4.11 -11.57
C ASP A 296 -12.89 3.06 -12.60
N CYS A 297 -14.15 3.10 -12.99
CA CYS A 297 -14.75 2.09 -13.86
C CYS A 297 -14.21 2.15 -15.30
N GLU A 298 -13.78 3.31 -15.77
CA GLU A 298 -13.23 3.47 -17.12
C GLU A 298 -11.82 2.89 -17.17
N LEU A 299 -10.98 3.27 -16.20
CA LEU A 299 -9.62 2.76 -16.06
C LEU A 299 -9.58 1.24 -15.87
N LEU A 300 -10.52 0.68 -15.08
CA LEU A 300 -10.63 -0.76 -14.90
C LEU A 300 -11.01 -1.48 -16.20
N LYS A 301 -11.95 -0.93 -16.97
CA LYS A 301 -12.33 -1.50 -18.28
C LYS A 301 -11.17 -1.46 -19.26
N GLU A 302 -10.44 -0.35 -19.34
CA GLU A 302 -9.25 -0.24 -20.18
C GLU A 302 -8.19 -1.28 -19.77
N PHE A 303 -7.90 -1.39 -18.48
CA PHE A 303 -6.91 -2.34 -17.98
C PHE A 303 -7.30 -3.80 -18.27
N GLU A 304 -8.57 -4.15 -18.14
CA GLU A 304 -9.08 -5.51 -18.46
C GLU A 304 -9.06 -5.83 -19.95
N GLN A 305 -9.17 -4.82 -20.82
CA GLN A 305 -9.05 -4.97 -22.27
C GLN A 305 -7.61 -5.28 -22.70
N TYR A 306 -6.61 -4.83 -21.95
CA TYR A 306 -5.21 -5.20 -22.14
C TYR A 306 -4.93 -6.64 -21.66
N LYS A 307 -5.47 -7.63 -22.39
CA LYS A 307 -4.96 -9.00 -22.32
C LYS A 307 -3.58 -9.01 -22.97
N ILE A 308 -2.53 -8.98 -22.16
CA ILE A 308 -1.17 -9.25 -22.63
C ILE A 308 -1.17 -10.67 -23.23
N PRO A 309 -0.87 -10.85 -24.53
CA PRO A 309 -0.61 -12.18 -25.06
C PRO A 309 0.64 -12.72 -24.33
N ILE A 310 0.47 -13.83 -23.61
CA ILE A 310 1.55 -14.50 -22.87
C ILE A 310 2.43 -15.30 -23.84
#